data_AF-A0A956HB04-F1
#
_entry.id   AF-A0A956HB04-F1
#
_cell.length_a   1.000
_cell.length_b   1.000
_cell.length_c   1.000
_cell.angle_alpha   90.00
_cell.angle_beta   90.00
_cell.angle_gamma   90.00
#
_symmetry.space_group_name_H-M   'P 1'
#
loop_
_entity.id
_entity.type
_entity.pdbx_description
1 polymer ?
#
loop_
_entity_poly.entity_id
_entity_poly.type
_entity_poly.pdbx_seq_one_letter_code
_entity_poly.pdbx_strand_id
1 'polypeptide(L)'
;MKRALLALVALLAPAPALAFCGFFVSGADAKLTNNASQVVLMRKGQRTVISMSNTYRGPLEDFAMVVPVPVVLQKEMVKTLPHDVFDKVDQLSAPRLVEYWEQDPCYVEPPMVYEMAGVVEDDGAP
;
A
#
# COMPACT_ATOMS: atom_id res chain seq x y z
N MET A 1 13.81 -20.25 49.81
CA MET A 1 13.86 -21.12 48.62
C MET A 1 12.61 -21.02 47.73
N LYS A 2 11.39 -21.23 48.24
CA LYS A 2 10.14 -21.16 47.42
C LYS A 2 9.89 -19.82 46.71
N ARG A 3 10.23 -18.69 47.33
CA ARG A 3 10.10 -17.35 46.72
C ARG A 3 11.08 -17.10 45.57
N ALA A 4 12.30 -17.63 45.65
CA ALA A 4 13.28 -17.53 44.58
C ALA A 4 12.86 -18.37 43.36
N LEU A 5 12.23 -19.52 43.60
CA LEU A 5 11.69 -20.37 42.54
C LEU A 5 10.53 -19.70 41.79
N LEU A 6 9.64 -19.01 42.52
CA LEU A 6 8.54 -18.24 41.91
C LEU A 6 9.03 -17.07 41.04
N ALA A 7 10.08 -16.37 41.49
CA ALA A 7 10.68 -15.29 40.70
C ALA A 7 11.33 -15.83 39.42
N LEU A 8 12.03 -16.98 39.50
CA LEU A 8 12.66 -17.60 38.33
C LEU A 8 11.62 -18.05 37.29
N VAL A 9 10.47 -18.58 37.74
CA VAL A 9 9.37 -18.98 36.84
C VAL A 9 8.75 -17.78 36.11
N ALA A 10 8.69 -16.60 36.75
CA ALA A 10 8.17 -15.39 36.11
C ALA A 10 9.08 -14.87 34.97
N LEU A 11 10.40 -15.11 35.04
CA LEU A 11 11.33 -14.74 33.96
C LEU A 11 11.25 -15.66 32.73
N LEU A 12 10.66 -16.85 32.86
CA LEU A 12 10.44 -17.76 31.73
C LEU A 12 9.09 -17.55 31.03
N ALA A 13 8.30 -16.56 31.44
CA ALA A 13 7.04 -16.25 30.78
C ALA A 13 7.31 -15.67 29.37
N PRO A 14 6.77 -16.26 28.29
CA PRO A 14 6.97 -15.74 26.95
C PRO A 14 6.28 -14.38 26.81
N ALA A 15 7.03 -13.39 26.32
CA ALA A 15 6.47 -12.09 25.98
C ALA A 15 5.53 -12.22 24.76
N PRO A 16 4.44 -11.45 24.69
CA PRO A 16 3.59 -11.42 23.50
C PRO A 16 4.39 -10.86 22.32
N ALA A 17 4.61 -11.69 21.29
CA ALA A 17 5.19 -11.24 20.03
C ALA A 17 4.10 -10.57 19.19
N LEU A 18 4.35 -9.34 18.75
CA LEU A 18 3.50 -8.67 17.77
C LEU A 18 3.81 -9.29 16.40
N ALA A 19 2.95 -10.19 15.95
CA ALA A 19 3.04 -10.77 14.61
C ALA A 19 2.50 -9.76 13.60
N PHE A 20 3.35 -9.32 12.69
CA PHE A 20 2.95 -8.59 11.49
C PHE A 20 2.75 -9.60 10.36
N CYS A 21 1.65 -9.52 9.60
CA CYS A 21 1.27 -10.53 8.60
C CYS A 21 2.23 -10.61 7.38
N GLY A 22 3.29 -9.81 7.34
CA GLY A 22 4.22 -9.72 6.21
C GLY A 22 3.60 -8.98 5.02
N PHE A 23 4.41 -8.20 4.32
CA PHE A 23 4.05 -7.69 2.98
C PHE A 23 5.18 -8.04 2.02
N PHE A 24 4.82 -8.30 0.77
CA PHE A 24 5.78 -8.49 -0.30
C PHE A 24 6.14 -7.12 -0.88
N VAL A 25 7.43 -6.83 -0.98
CA VAL A 25 7.96 -5.66 -1.68
C VAL A 25 8.66 -6.15 -2.93
N SER A 26 8.39 -5.51 -4.06
CA SER A 26 9.18 -5.68 -5.27
C SER A 26 9.55 -4.32 -5.84
N GLY A 27 10.59 -4.30 -6.68
CA GLY A 27 10.88 -3.14 -7.51
C GLY A 27 9.69 -2.77 -8.39
N ALA A 28 9.64 -1.53 -8.86
CA ALA A 28 8.52 -0.93 -9.58
C ALA A 28 7.99 -1.76 -10.77
N ASP A 29 8.86 -2.56 -11.40
CA ASP A 29 8.53 -3.34 -12.60
C ASP A 29 8.43 -4.86 -12.37
N ALA A 30 8.68 -5.35 -11.14
CA ALA A 30 8.69 -6.78 -10.87
C ALA A 30 7.27 -7.29 -10.60
N LYS A 31 6.83 -8.28 -11.38
CA LYS A 31 5.51 -8.92 -11.20
C LYS A 31 5.53 -9.77 -9.93
N LEU A 32 4.88 -9.30 -8.86
CA LEU A 32 4.60 -10.11 -7.67
C LEU A 32 3.46 -11.08 -7.99
N THR A 33 3.78 -12.23 -8.57
CA THR A 33 2.80 -13.25 -8.91
C THR A 33 2.43 -14.07 -7.67
N ASN A 34 1.24 -13.84 -7.12
CA ASN A 34 0.63 -14.73 -6.13
C ASN A 34 -0.44 -15.60 -6.80
N ASN A 35 -0.47 -16.90 -6.50
CA ASN A 35 -1.60 -17.77 -6.86
C ASN A 35 -2.79 -17.40 -5.96
N ALA A 36 -3.56 -16.42 -6.40
CA ALA A 36 -4.69 -15.89 -5.65
C ALA A 36 -5.94 -15.84 -6.54
N SER A 37 -7.11 -16.01 -5.93
CA SER A 37 -8.37 -15.64 -6.57
C SER A 37 -8.52 -14.13 -6.52
N GLN A 38 -8.85 -13.52 -7.64
CA GLN A 38 -9.02 -12.07 -7.78
C GLN A 38 -10.49 -11.73 -7.97
N VAL A 39 -10.95 -10.70 -7.27
CA VAL A 39 -12.31 -10.15 -7.40
C VAL A 39 -12.20 -8.66 -7.66
N VAL A 40 -12.70 -8.23 -8.80
CA VAL A 40 -12.82 -6.81 -9.16
C VAL A 40 -14.28 -6.41 -9.03
N LEU A 41 -14.55 -5.44 -8.16
CA LEU A 41 -15.87 -4.86 -7.97
C LEU A 41 -15.82 -3.39 -8.42
N MET A 42 -16.67 -3.05 -9.38
CA MET A 42 -16.84 -1.67 -9.83
C MET A 42 -18.28 -1.23 -9.63
N ARG A 43 -18.47 -0.04 -9.07
CA ARG A 43 -19.77 0.57 -8.89
C ARG A 43 -19.85 1.90 -9.62
N LYS A 44 -20.88 2.08 -10.44
CA LYS A 44 -21.25 3.34 -11.09
C LYS A 44 -22.72 3.64 -10.80
N GLY A 45 -22.98 4.56 -9.86
CA GLY A 45 -24.33 4.88 -9.38
C GLY A 45 -25.03 3.65 -8.78
N GLN A 46 -26.10 3.20 -9.43
CA GLN A 46 -26.87 2.01 -9.04
C GLN A 46 -26.41 0.71 -9.70
N ARG A 47 -25.43 0.76 -10.61
CA ARG A 47 -24.93 -0.43 -11.32
C ARG A 47 -23.64 -0.92 -10.67
N THR A 48 -23.62 -2.19 -10.28
CA THR A 48 -22.43 -2.89 -9.78
C THR A 48 -22.06 -4.00 -10.75
N VAL A 49 -20.79 -4.07 -11.11
CA VAL A 49 -20.21 -5.16 -11.89
C VAL A 49 -19.21 -5.87 -11.00
N ILE A 50 -19.34 -7.19 -10.90
CA ILE A 50 -18.41 -8.06 -10.20
C ILE A 50 -17.77 -8.96 -11.25
N SER A 51 -16.44 -9.00 -11.27
CA SER A 51 -15.65 -9.89 -12.12
C SER A 51 -14.73 -10.71 -11.26
N MET A 52 -14.71 -12.02 -11.46
CA MET A 52 -13.97 -12.95 -10.63
C MET A 52 -13.05 -13.81 -11.50
N SER A 53 -11.79 -13.96 -11.07
CA SER A 53 -10.82 -14.90 -11.63
C SER A 53 -10.39 -15.81 -10.49
N ASN A 54 -10.85 -17.05 -10.48
CA ASN A 54 -10.68 -17.96 -9.34
C ASN A 54 -9.62 -19.02 -9.62
N THR A 55 -8.66 -19.13 -8.71
CA THR A 55 -7.60 -20.13 -8.77
C THR A 55 -8.06 -21.37 -7.99
N TYR A 56 -8.92 -22.20 -8.60
CA TYR A 56 -9.38 -23.47 -7.99
C TYR A 56 -8.39 -24.61 -8.25
N ARG A 57 -8.14 -25.43 -7.23
CA ARG A 57 -7.35 -26.67 -7.33
C ARG A 57 -8.17 -27.82 -6.78
N GLY A 58 -8.59 -28.72 -7.66
CA GLY A 58 -9.39 -29.89 -7.32
C GLY A 58 -10.04 -30.52 -8.55
N PRO A 59 -10.70 -31.67 -8.40
CA PRO A 59 -11.45 -32.30 -9.47
C PRO A 59 -12.66 -31.41 -9.87
N LEU A 60 -12.83 -31.18 -11.18
CA LEU A 60 -13.88 -30.29 -11.70
C LEU A 60 -15.30 -30.85 -11.52
N GLU A 61 -15.42 -32.18 -11.40
CA GLU A 61 -16.69 -32.90 -11.33
C GLU A 61 -17.48 -32.65 -10.04
N ASP A 62 -16.83 -32.24 -8.95
CA ASP A 62 -17.48 -31.86 -7.69
C ASP A 62 -17.46 -30.33 -7.43
N PHE A 63 -17.09 -29.53 -8.44
CA PHE A 63 -16.94 -28.08 -8.26
C PHE A 63 -18.18 -27.30 -8.69
N ALA A 64 -18.81 -26.61 -7.73
CA ALA A 64 -19.84 -25.61 -7.99
C ALA A 64 -19.52 -24.30 -7.25
N MET A 65 -19.53 -23.19 -7.98
CA MET A 65 -19.39 -21.85 -7.40
C MET A 65 -20.75 -21.16 -7.36
N VAL A 66 -21.21 -20.82 -6.17
CA VAL A 66 -22.47 -20.09 -5.95
C VAL A 66 -22.16 -18.64 -5.62
N VAL A 67 -22.68 -17.71 -6.43
CA VAL A 67 -22.55 -16.27 -6.20
C VAL A 67 -23.94 -15.66 -6.04
N PRO A 68 -24.32 -15.21 -4.82
CA PRO A 68 -25.60 -14.57 -4.60
C PRO A 68 -25.60 -13.17 -5.24
N VAL A 69 -26.65 -12.86 -6.00
CA VAL A 69 -26.83 -11.57 -6.65
C VAL A 69 -28.18 -10.96 -6.25
N PRO A 70 -28.26 -9.63 -6.05
CA PRO A 70 -29.44 -8.99 -5.49
C PRO A 70 -30.59 -8.83 -6.50
N VAL A 71 -30.36 -9.16 -7.76
CA VAL A 71 -31.30 -8.98 -8.87
C VAL A 71 -31.24 -10.17 -9.82
N VAL A 72 -32.31 -10.40 -10.58
CA VAL A 72 -32.34 -11.43 -11.63
C VAL A 72 -31.42 -10.99 -12.77
N LEU A 73 -30.41 -11.81 -13.08
CA LEU A 73 -29.47 -11.55 -14.17
C LEU A 73 -30.08 -12.00 -15.51
N GLN A 74 -29.92 -11.15 -16.52
CA GLN A 74 -30.19 -11.52 -17.91
C GLN A 74 -28.93 -12.13 -18.53
N LYS A 75 -29.09 -12.97 -19.57
CA LYS A 75 -27.98 -13.67 -20.22
C LYS A 75 -26.87 -12.72 -20.68
N GLU A 76 -27.25 -11.53 -21.14
CA GLU A 76 -26.36 -10.49 -21.67
C GLU A 76 -25.50 -9.82 -20.58
N MET A 77 -25.88 -9.99 -19.31
CA MET A 77 -25.14 -9.48 -18.15
C MET A 77 -24.04 -10.43 -17.68
N VAL A 78 -24.05 -11.68 -18.13
CA VAL A 78 -23.03 -12.69 -17.80
C VAL A 78 -22.05 -12.78 -18.96
N LYS A 79 -20.78 -12.45 -18.70
CA LYS A 79 -19.75 -12.39 -19.73
C LYS A 79 -18.48 -13.07 -19.25
N THR A 80 -17.85 -13.82 -20.13
CA THR A 80 -16.47 -14.26 -19.96
C THR A 80 -15.56 -13.13 -20.39
N LEU A 81 -14.65 -12.72 -19.50
CA LEU A 81 -13.70 -11.64 -19.76
C LEU A 81 -12.32 -12.23 -20.09
N PRO A 82 -11.54 -11.58 -20.98
CA PRO A 82 -10.15 -11.95 -21.17
C PRO A 82 -9.31 -11.60 -19.94
N HIS A 83 -8.23 -12.36 -19.71
CA HIS A 83 -7.39 -12.22 -18.50
C HIS A 83 -6.69 -10.85 -18.41
N ASP A 84 -6.39 -10.23 -19.55
CA ASP A 84 -5.69 -8.94 -19.63
C ASP A 84 -6.45 -7.79 -18.94
N VAL A 85 -7.77 -7.93 -18.76
CA VAL A 85 -8.58 -6.98 -17.98
C VAL A 85 -8.12 -6.96 -16.52
N PHE A 86 -7.83 -8.12 -15.93
CA PHE A 86 -7.33 -8.22 -14.56
C PHE A 86 -5.91 -7.68 -14.46
N ASP A 87 -5.03 -8.01 -15.42
CA ASP A 87 -3.66 -7.49 -15.45
C ASP A 87 -3.64 -5.94 -15.48
N LYS A 88 -4.53 -5.31 -16.25
CA LYS A 88 -4.66 -3.84 -16.30
C LYS A 88 -5.12 -3.26 -14.97
N VAL A 89 -6.13 -3.87 -14.33
CA VAL A 89 -6.63 -3.40 -13.03
C VAL A 89 -5.55 -3.56 -11.96
N ASP A 90 -4.85 -4.69 -11.95
CA ASP A 90 -3.74 -4.97 -11.04
C ASP A 90 -2.65 -3.88 -11.16
N GLN A 91 -2.20 -3.59 -12.38
CA GLN A 91 -1.22 -2.53 -12.66
C GLN A 91 -1.71 -1.13 -12.26
N LEU A 92 -3.00 -0.84 -12.45
CA LEU A 92 -3.59 0.45 -12.05
C LEU A 92 -3.67 0.59 -10.53
N SER A 93 -4.01 -0.49 -9.82
CA SER A 93 -4.13 -0.52 -8.35
C SER A 93 -2.80 -0.77 -7.63
N ALA A 94 -1.73 -1.06 -8.37
CA ALA A 94 -0.43 -1.38 -7.82
C ALA A 94 0.06 -0.24 -6.91
N PRO A 95 0.60 -0.56 -5.72
CA PRO A 95 1.20 0.43 -4.84
C PRO A 95 2.29 1.23 -5.57
N ARG A 96 2.28 2.55 -5.40
CA ARG A 96 3.33 3.43 -5.93
C ARG A 96 3.97 4.16 -4.76
N LEU A 97 5.30 4.19 -4.73
CA LEU A 97 6.03 5.07 -3.83
C LEU A 97 5.97 6.49 -4.41
N VAL A 98 5.47 7.42 -3.62
CA VAL A 98 5.55 8.85 -3.95
C VAL A 98 6.27 9.53 -2.81
N GLU A 99 7.39 10.17 -3.13
CA GLU A 99 8.09 11.04 -2.20
C GLU A 99 7.56 12.46 -2.39
N TYR A 100 6.91 12.99 -1.35
CA TYR A 100 6.53 14.39 -1.27
C TYR A 100 7.58 15.10 -0.44
N TRP A 101 8.38 15.93 -1.09
CA TRP A 101 9.29 16.84 -0.41
C TRP A 101 8.52 18.11 -0.06
N GLU A 102 8.23 18.28 1.22
CA GLU A 102 7.59 19.49 1.73
C GLU A 102 8.67 20.45 2.22
N GLN A 103 8.60 21.72 1.80
CA GLN A 103 9.47 22.76 2.33
C GLN A 103 9.05 23.03 3.77
N ASP A 104 10.01 23.06 4.70
CA ASP A 104 9.74 23.32 6.11
C ASP A 104 8.94 24.65 6.24
N PRO A 105 7.70 24.60 6.75
CA PRO A 105 6.84 25.79 6.86
C PRO A 105 7.42 26.85 7.80
N CYS A 106 8.40 26.47 8.64
CA CYS A 106 9.12 27.37 9.53
C CYS A 106 10.43 27.89 8.92
N TYR A 107 10.77 27.51 7.68
CA TYR A 107 11.98 27.99 7.04
C TYR A 107 11.87 29.49 6.75
N VAL A 108 12.68 30.28 7.46
CA VAL A 108 12.88 31.69 7.19
C VAL A 108 14.18 31.80 6.40
N GLU A 109 14.11 32.32 5.17
CA GLU A 109 15.32 32.64 4.40
C GLU A 109 16.18 33.62 5.20
N PRO A 110 17.46 33.28 5.48
CA PRO A 110 18.33 34.21 6.16
C PRO A 110 18.50 35.46 5.29
N PRO A 111 18.52 36.66 5.89
CA PRO A 111 18.69 37.89 5.12
C PRO A 111 20.02 37.84 4.36
N MET A 112 19.96 38.15 3.06
CA MET A 112 21.14 38.30 2.22
C MET A 112 21.99 39.45 2.79
N VAL A 113 23.06 39.11 3.50
CA VAL A 113 23.98 40.10 4.05
C VAL A 113 24.86 40.59 2.90
N TYR A 114 24.50 41.74 2.32
CA TYR A 114 25.43 42.48 1.48
C TYR A 114 26.48 43.06 2.41
N GLU A 115 27.63 42.41 2.51
CA GLU A 115 28.82 42.98 3.14
C GLU A 115 29.22 44.18 2.27
N MET A 116 28.76 45.36 2.67
CA MET A 116 29.14 46.63 2.05
C MET A 116 30.60 46.88 2.39
N ALA A 117 31.48 46.31 1.56
CA ALA A 117 32.91 46.54 1.64
C ALA A 117 33.19 48.03 1.41
N GLY A 118 33.58 48.71 2.49
CA GLY A 118 34.50 49.84 2.50
C GLY A 118 33.91 51.21 2.16
N VAL A 119 33.70 52.02 3.20
CA VAL A 119 33.97 53.46 3.13
C VAL A 119 35.08 53.72 4.14
N VAL A 120 36.31 53.89 3.66
CA VAL A 120 37.40 54.48 4.43
C VAL A 120 37.34 55.97 4.14
N GLU A 121 36.86 56.76 5.08
CA GLU A 121 37.02 58.22 5.08
C GLU A 121 38.52 58.51 5.30
N ASP A 122 39.17 59.01 4.26
CA ASP A 122 40.51 59.57 4.31
C ASP A 122 40.39 61.01 4.83
N ASP A 123 40.53 61.17 6.13
CA ASP A 123 40.56 62.47 6.82
C ASP A 123 41.89 63.18 6.54
N GLY A 124 42.12 63.53 5.27
CA GLY A 124 43.21 64.39 4.85
C GLY A 124 42.97 65.82 5.31
N ALA A 125 43.65 66.25 6.37
CA ALA A 125 43.79 67.67 6.72
C ALA A 125 45.18 67.94 7.33
N PRO A 126 45.68 69.17 7.18
CA PRO A 126 46.09 69.86 5.95
C PRO A 126 47.59 69.69 5.62
#